data_AF-A0A7S4CAX8-F1
#
_entry.id   AF-A0A7S4CAX8-F1
#
_cell.length_a   1.000
_cell.length_b   1.000
_cell.length_c   1.000
_cell.angle_alpha   90.00
_cell.angle_beta   90.00
_cell.angle_gamma   90.00
#
_symmetry.space_group_name_H-M   'P 1'
#
loop_
_entity.id
_entity.type
_entity.pdbx_description
1 polymer ?
#
loop_
_entity_poly.entity_id
_entity_poly.type
_entity_poly.pdbx_seq_one_letter_code
_entity_poly.pdbx_strand_id
1 'polypeptide(L)'
;PDGGWERDIWKMSRLGSVFQTNAEDYFVVSRALWERLWEKAAVPPFVLGGVAFDNWFTGKMNNMKDVIVVDGTRTVTCLHQNHDSSIKHSHTKPKSVYNTNLANSHGSWSRGTVTDCAFFTRRHVDGTLSLGERWPRMLYD
;
A
#
# COMPACT_ATOMS: atom_id res chain seq x y z
N PRO A 1 -2.08 -32.97 -7.03
CA PRO A 1 -0.79 -32.25 -7.01
C PRO A 1 -0.78 -31.34 -5.78
N ASP A 2 -0.23 -31.85 -4.69
CA ASP A 2 -0.37 -31.22 -3.38
C ASP A 2 0.75 -30.18 -3.26
N GLY A 3 0.37 -28.93 -3.52
CA GLY A 3 1.23 -27.85 -3.99
C GLY A 3 2.25 -27.37 -2.96
N GLY A 4 3.48 -27.88 -3.04
CA GLY A 4 4.62 -27.42 -2.22
C GLY A 4 4.86 -25.90 -2.24
N TRP A 5 4.31 -25.19 -3.23
CA TRP A 5 4.36 -23.73 -3.33
C TRP A 5 3.77 -23.00 -2.11
N GLU A 6 2.70 -23.50 -1.48
CA GLU A 6 2.13 -22.88 -0.27
C GLU A 6 3.13 -22.93 0.89
N ARG A 7 3.79 -24.08 1.05
CA ARG A 7 4.84 -24.27 2.05
C ARG A 7 6.02 -23.35 1.79
N ASP A 8 6.37 -23.16 0.52
CA ASP A 8 7.45 -22.26 0.13
C ASP A 8 7.09 -20.79 0.37
N ILE A 9 5.85 -20.35 0.12
CA ILE A 9 5.36 -19.02 0.49
C ILE A 9 5.45 -18.82 2.00
N TRP A 10 4.98 -19.79 2.80
CA TRP A 10 5.07 -19.69 4.26
C TRP A 10 6.52 -19.62 4.74
N LYS A 11 7.41 -20.41 4.15
CA LYS A 11 8.85 -20.36 4.44
C LYS A 11 9.44 -19.00 4.08
N MET A 12 9.15 -18.48 2.89
CA MET A 12 9.63 -17.18 2.44
C MET A 12 9.08 -16.04 3.30
N SER A 13 7.81 -16.09 3.71
CA SER A 13 7.22 -15.07 4.59
C SER A 13 7.92 -14.93 5.94
N ARG A 14 8.55 -16.02 6.43
CA ARG A 14 9.31 -16.02 7.69
C ARG A 14 10.76 -15.58 7.53
N LEU A 15 11.30 -15.66 6.32
CA LEU A 15 12.69 -15.33 6.01
C LEU A 15 12.84 -13.96 5.34
N GLY A 16 11.78 -13.48 4.70
CA GLY A 16 11.74 -12.20 4.02
C GLY A 16 11.76 -11.02 4.98
N SER A 17 12.19 -9.88 4.46
CA SER A 17 12.09 -8.58 5.12
C SER A 17 11.33 -7.62 4.21
N VAL A 18 10.75 -6.58 4.80
CA VAL A 18 10.11 -5.51 4.03
C VAL A 18 11.15 -4.87 3.11
N PHE A 19 10.86 -4.81 1.81
CA PHE A 19 11.78 -4.24 0.82
C PHE A 19 11.88 -2.72 0.98
N GLN A 20 10.76 -2.01 0.84
CA GLN A 20 10.67 -0.56 1.04
C GLN A 20 9.31 -0.21 1.65
N THR A 21 9.26 0.87 2.43
CA THR A 21 8.00 1.34 3.06
C THR A 21 7.12 2.13 2.09
N ASN A 22 7.60 2.38 0.88
CA ASN A 22 6.92 3.10 -0.19
C ASN A 22 6.76 2.19 -1.43
N ALA A 23 6.53 0.91 -1.20
CA ALA A 23 6.25 -0.07 -2.25
C ALA A 23 5.04 -0.90 -1.79
N GLU A 24 3.86 -0.28 -1.83
CA GLU A 24 2.63 -0.89 -1.33
C GLU A 24 2.02 -1.86 -2.37
N ASP A 25 1.98 -3.14 -2.03
CA ASP A 25 1.47 -4.19 -2.94
C ASP A 25 -0.07 -4.33 -2.93
N TYR A 26 -0.72 -4.02 -1.80
CA TYR A 26 -2.15 -4.24 -1.61
C TYR A 26 -2.82 -3.06 -0.91
N PHE A 27 -4.01 -2.72 -1.40
CA PHE A 27 -4.92 -1.77 -0.77
C PHE A 27 -6.25 -2.46 -0.46
N VAL A 28 -6.72 -2.31 0.77
CA VAL A 28 -8.06 -2.73 1.18
C VAL A 28 -8.80 -1.46 1.58
N VAL A 29 -9.92 -1.18 0.90
CA VAL A 29 -10.72 0.02 1.12
C VAL A 29 -12.17 -0.36 1.38
N SER A 30 -12.86 0.45 2.18
CA SER A 30 -14.31 0.28 2.34
C SER A 30 -15.03 0.62 1.03
N ARG A 31 -16.17 -0.02 0.79
CA ARG A 31 -17.03 0.27 -0.38
C ARG A 31 -17.38 1.75 -0.47
N ALA A 32 -17.76 2.38 0.64
CA ALA A 32 -18.12 3.80 0.66
C ALA A 32 -16.94 4.71 0.28
N LEU A 33 -15.71 4.38 0.70
CA LEU A 33 -14.52 5.12 0.28
C LEU A 33 -14.23 4.88 -1.21
N TRP A 34 -14.35 3.64 -1.67
CA TRP A 34 -14.17 3.29 -3.08
C TRP A 34 -15.11 4.07 -4.00
N GLU A 35 -16.41 4.08 -3.71
CA GLU A 35 -17.44 4.81 -4.46
C GLU A 35 -17.11 6.31 -4.47
N ARG A 36 -16.78 6.90 -3.31
CA ARG A 36 -16.36 8.31 -3.23
C ARG A 36 -15.12 8.63 -4.08
N LEU A 37 -14.13 7.74 -4.09
CA LEU A 37 -12.85 7.99 -4.76
C LEU A 37 -12.96 7.82 -6.28
N TRP A 38 -13.66 6.79 -6.73
CA TRP A 38 -13.69 6.40 -8.13
C TRP A 38 -14.87 7.00 -8.89
N GLU A 39 -16.06 7.10 -8.28
CA GLU A 39 -17.25 7.69 -8.96
C GLU A 39 -17.11 9.21 -9.11
N LYS A 40 -16.43 9.87 -8.16
CA LYS A 40 -16.18 11.32 -8.23
C LYS A 40 -14.85 11.66 -8.90
N ALA A 41 -14.20 10.69 -9.56
CA ALA A 41 -12.91 10.85 -10.22
C ALA A 41 -11.82 11.51 -9.33
N ALA A 42 -11.86 11.26 -8.02
CA ALA A 42 -10.89 11.82 -7.08
C ALA A 42 -9.54 11.12 -7.14
N VAL A 43 -9.48 9.92 -7.74
CA VAL A 43 -8.25 9.23 -8.12
C VAL A 43 -8.04 9.42 -9.63
N PRO A 44 -6.92 10.05 -10.05
CA PRO A 44 -6.54 10.15 -11.44
C PRO A 44 -6.42 8.77 -12.11
N PRO A 45 -6.53 8.68 -13.45
CA PRO A 45 -6.52 7.40 -14.19
C PRO A 45 -5.13 6.74 -14.26
N PHE A 46 -4.54 6.42 -13.10
CA PHE A 46 -3.26 5.72 -13.00
C PHE A 46 -3.30 4.33 -13.65
N VAL A 47 -2.20 3.93 -14.26
CA VAL A 47 -1.98 2.56 -14.70
C VAL A 47 -1.46 1.74 -13.52
N LEU A 48 -2.23 0.74 -13.07
CA LEU A 48 -1.83 -0.12 -11.96
C LEU A 48 -0.55 -0.92 -12.28
N GLY A 49 0.28 -1.13 -11.27
CA GLY A 49 1.58 -1.80 -11.39
C GLY A 49 2.66 -1.00 -12.12
N GLY A 50 2.41 0.29 -12.40
CA GLY A 50 3.46 1.27 -12.67
C GLY A 50 3.91 1.96 -11.37
N VAL A 51 5.07 2.62 -11.40
CA VAL A 51 5.55 3.43 -10.26
C VAL A 51 4.56 4.56 -9.94
N ALA A 52 4.64 5.09 -8.72
CA ALA A 52 3.98 6.30 -8.21
C ALA A 52 2.53 6.16 -7.75
N PHE A 53 1.75 5.26 -8.33
CA PHE A 53 0.34 5.10 -7.94
C PHE A 53 0.19 4.77 -6.45
N ASP A 54 0.96 3.80 -5.97
CA ASP A 54 0.98 3.31 -4.61
C ASP A 54 1.28 4.42 -3.59
N ASN A 55 2.36 5.17 -3.82
CA ASN A 55 2.74 6.25 -2.92
C ASN A 55 1.78 7.43 -2.99
N TRP A 56 1.31 7.79 -4.19
CA TRP A 56 0.35 8.86 -4.39
C TRP A 56 -0.97 8.53 -3.69
N PHE A 57 -1.46 7.29 -3.82
CA PHE A 57 -2.71 6.85 -3.21
C PHE A 57 -2.62 6.82 -1.68
N THR A 58 -1.53 6.26 -1.15
CA THR A 58 -1.22 6.28 0.28
C THR A 58 -1.17 7.71 0.82
N GLY A 59 -0.48 8.61 0.12
CA GLY A 59 -0.39 10.03 0.46
C GLY A 59 -1.74 10.72 0.43
N LYS A 60 -2.55 10.50 -0.61
CA LYS A 60 -3.91 11.04 -0.72
C LYS A 60 -4.77 10.62 0.47
N MET A 61 -4.78 9.33 0.83
CA MET A 61 -5.56 8.84 1.96
C MET A 61 -5.05 9.38 3.29
N ASN A 62 -3.72 9.39 3.47
CA ASN A 62 -3.09 9.96 4.64
C ASN A 62 -3.26 11.48 4.77
N ASN A 63 -3.76 12.19 3.77
CA ASN A 63 -4.08 13.61 3.89
C ASN A 63 -5.58 13.90 4.02
N MET A 64 -6.45 12.87 3.94
CA MET A 64 -7.88 13.01 4.22
C MET A 64 -8.14 12.94 5.73
N LYS A 65 -8.83 13.95 6.27
CA LYS A 65 -9.15 14.05 7.71
C LYS A 65 -10.15 12.99 8.17
N ASP A 66 -11.06 12.61 7.28
CA ASP A 66 -12.18 11.70 7.52
C ASP A 66 -11.89 10.26 7.09
N VAL A 67 -10.61 9.94 6.82
CA VAL A 67 -10.16 8.59 6.45
C VAL A 67 -9.14 8.09 7.46
N ILE A 68 -9.41 6.89 7.97
CA ILE A 68 -8.48 6.13 8.80
C ILE A 68 -7.64 5.26 7.88
N VAL A 69 -6.32 5.44 7.93
CA VAL A 69 -5.35 4.63 7.17
C VAL A 69 -4.59 3.74 8.15
N VAL A 70 -4.56 2.45 7.84
CA VAL A 70 -3.95 1.41 8.68
C VAL A 70 -2.85 0.70 7.90
N ASP A 71 -1.65 0.68 8.47
CA ASP A 71 -0.52 -0.14 8.00
C ASP A 71 -0.78 -1.63 8.32
N GLY A 72 -1.03 -2.41 7.28
CA GLY A 72 -1.29 -3.85 7.32
C GLY A 72 -0.04 -4.74 7.24
N THR A 73 1.16 -4.16 7.05
CA THR A 73 2.38 -4.88 6.67
C THR A 73 2.77 -5.99 7.65
N ARG A 74 2.40 -5.86 8.94
CA ARG A 74 2.75 -6.83 9.98
C ARG A 74 1.79 -8.01 10.12
N THR A 75 0.62 -7.95 9.48
CA THR A 75 -0.41 -8.98 9.67
C THR A 75 -0.91 -9.62 8.39
N VAL A 76 -0.72 -8.95 7.26
CA VAL A 76 -1.02 -9.49 5.92
C VAL A 76 0.27 -10.00 5.29
N THR A 77 0.32 -11.30 4.99
CA THR A 77 1.46 -11.89 4.29
C THR A 77 1.33 -11.58 2.80
N CYS A 78 2.21 -10.71 2.30
CA CYS A 78 2.34 -10.39 0.88
C CYS A 78 3.74 -10.79 0.40
N LEU A 79 3.84 -11.37 -0.79
CA LEU A 79 5.11 -11.75 -1.40
C LEU A 79 5.19 -11.09 -2.76
N HIS A 80 6.06 -10.09 -2.88
CA HIS A 80 6.30 -9.41 -4.15
C HIS A 80 7.18 -10.29 -5.04
N GLN A 81 6.62 -10.75 -6.15
CA GLN A 81 7.38 -11.47 -7.16
C GLN A 81 7.92 -10.46 -8.19
N ASN A 82 9.24 -10.33 -8.25
CA ASN A 82 9.88 -9.52 -9.28
C ASN A 82 9.57 -10.08 -10.69
N HIS A 83 9.22 -9.20 -11.61
CA HIS A 83 8.88 -9.58 -12.99
C HIS A 83 10.12 -9.92 -13.86
N ASP A 84 11.32 -9.50 -13.45
CA ASP A 84 12.59 -9.69 -14.18
C ASP A 84 13.76 -9.70 -13.17
N SER A 85 14.99 -9.85 -13.66
CA SER A 85 16.25 -9.80 -12.93
C SER A 85 16.52 -8.51 -12.12
N SER A 86 15.71 -7.46 -12.33
CA SER A 86 15.85 -6.18 -11.62
C SER A 86 14.58 -5.80 -10.84
N ILE A 87 14.77 -5.53 -9.55
CA ILE A 87 13.76 -4.98 -8.62
C ILE A 87 13.18 -3.62 -9.05
N LYS A 88 13.80 -2.91 -10.01
CA LYS A 88 13.35 -1.61 -10.51
C LYS A 88 12.95 -1.64 -11.99
N HIS A 89 12.71 -2.81 -12.55
CA HIS A 89 12.44 -2.97 -13.98
C HIS A 89 11.21 -2.16 -14.48
N SER A 90 10.24 -1.90 -13.60
CA SER A 90 9.04 -1.11 -13.93
C SER A 90 9.34 0.39 -14.13
N HIS A 91 10.43 0.93 -13.57
CA HIS A 91 10.67 2.39 -13.53
C HIS A 91 10.85 3.03 -14.92
N THR A 92 11.38 2.28 -15.88
CA THR A 92 11.66 2.78 -17.23
C THR A 92 10.51 2.53 -18.21
N LYS A 93 9.43 1.90 -17.77
CA LYS A 93 8.30 1.55 -18.64
C LYS A 93 7.41 2.78 -18.90
N PRO A 94 6.82 2.91 -20.11
CA PRO A 94 5.93 4.04 -20.44
C PRO A 94 4.81 4.30 -19.42
N LYS A 95 4.24 3.23 -18.84
CA LYS A 95 3.23 3.33 -17.77
C LYS A 95 3.73 4.08 -16.53
N SER A 96 4.99 3.90 -16.15
CA SER A 96 5.59 4.55 -14.98
C SER A 96 5.90 6.02 -15.26
N VAL A 97 6.32 6.35 -16.48
CA VAL A 97 6.48 7.75 -16.93
C VAL A 97 5.14 8.47 -16.91
N TYR A 98 4.10 7.85 -17.46
CA TYR A 98 2.73 8.36 -17.43
C TYR A 98 2.24 8.59 -15.99
N ASN A 99 2.34 7.58 -15.12
CA ASN A 99 1.95 7.71 -13.72
C ASN A 99 2.72 8.81 -12.99
N THR A 100 4.03 8.92 -13.23
CA THR A 100 4.85 9.96 -12.58
C THR A 100 4.38 11.36 -12.98
N ASN A 101 4.12 11.60 -14.27
CA ASN A 101 3.58 12.88 -14.74
C ASN A 101 2.18 13.15 -14.18
N LEU A 102 1.35 12.11 -14.06
CA LEU A 102 0.01 12.22 -13.49
C LEU A 102 0.06 12.55 -11.99
N ALA A 103 0.90 11.87 -11.22
CA ALA A 103 1.11 12.15 -9.80
C ALA A 103 1.66 13.57 -9.59
N ASN A 104 2.66 13.99 -10.39
CA ASN A 104 3.21 15.34 -10.31
C ASN A 104 2.19 16.45 -10.57
N SER A 105 1.26 16.23 -11.51
CA SER A 105 0.19 17.19 -11.80
C SER A 105 -0.95 17.21 -10.76
N HIS A 106 -1.07 16.17 -9.93
CA HIS A 106 -2.14 16.02 -8.94
C HIS A 106 -1.67 16.06 -7.47
N GLY A 107 -0.38 16.32 -7.22
CA GLY A 107 0.20 16.48 -5.89
C GLY A 107 0.22 15.18 -5.07
N SER A 108 0.00 15.27 -3.75
CA SER A 108 -0.13 14.13 -2.82
C SER A 108 1.13 13.26 -2.62
N TRP A 109 2.32 13.79 -2.90
CA TRP A 109 3.60 13.12 -2.61
C TRP A 109 3.93 13.06 -1.11
N SER A 110 3.30 13.90 -0.29
CA SER A 110 3.49 13.87 1.15
C SER A 110 2.77 12.67 1.75
N ARG A 111 3.39 12.06 2.77
CA ARG A 111 2.79 10.97 3.55
C ARG A 111 2.48 9.69 2.75
N GLY A 112 3.27 9.42 1.73
CA GLY A 112 3.07 8.34 0.76
C GLY A 112 3.68 6.99 1.14
N THR A 113 3.97 6.74 2.42
CA THR A 113 4.57 5.48 2.89
C THR A 113 3.69 4.80 3.94
N VAL A 114 3.82 3.48 4.11
CA VAL A 114 3.13 2.74 5.19
C VAL A 114 3.47 3.27 6.59
N THR A 115 4.63 3.90 6.76
CA THR A 115 5.02 4.50 8.05
C THR A 115 4.32 5.82 8.36
N ASP A 116 3.64 6.42 7.37
CA ASP A 116 2.84 7.64 7.54
C ASP A 116 1.41 7.37 8.03
N CYS A 117 0.98 6.10 7.99
CA CYS A 117 -0.29 5.64 8.50
C CYS A 117 -0.39 5.91 10.01
N ALA A 118 -1.53 6.46 10.43
CA ALA A 118 -1.77 6.78 11.84
C ALA A 118 -1.91 5.53 12.71
N PHE A 119 -2.36 4.42 12.11
CA PHE A 119 -2.52 3.14 12.79
C PHE A 119 -1.73 2.05 12.08
N PHE A 120 -1.44 0.99 12.81
CA PHE A 120 -0.85 -0.22 12.26
C PHE A 120 -1.42 -1.46 12.95
N THR A 121 -1.38 -2.57 12.24
CA THR A 121 -1.84 -3.85 12.75
C THR A 121 -0.75 -4.57 13.56
N ARG A 122 -1.17 -5.34 14.56
CA ARG A 122 -0.33 -6.25 15.35
C ARG A 122 -0.97 -7.62 15.39
N ARG A 123 -0.16 -8.67 15.24
CA ARG A 123 -0.57 -10.06 15.48
C ARG A 123 -0.08 -10.48 16.86
N HIS A 124 -0.98 -11.00 17.69
CA HIS A 124 -0.67 -11.55 19.00
C HIS A 124 -0.32 -13.04 18.91
N VAL A 125 0.28 -13.57 19.97
CA VAL A 125 0.69 -14.98 20.07
C VAL A 125 -0.51 -15.93 19.95
N ASP A 126 -1.68 -15.51 20.45
CA ASP A 126 -2.94 -16.26 20.37
C ASP A 126 -3.62 -16.18 18.98
N GLY A 127 -2.98 -15.50 18.02
CA GLY A 127 -3.49 -15.33 16.67
C GLY A 127 -4.45 -14.16 16.48
N THR A 128 -4.86 -13.48 17.55
CA THR A 128 -5.72 -12.28 17.46
C THR A 128 -4.97 -11.10 16.84
N LEU A 129 -5.73 -10.17 16.26
CA LEU A 129 -5.21 -8.93 15.68
C LEU A 129 -5.66 -7.73 16.51
N SER A 130 -4.77 -6.76 16.70
CA SER A 130 -5.10 -5.46 17.28
C SER A 130 -4.58 -4.31 16.42
N LEU A 131 -5.14 -3.13 16.68
CA LEU A 131 -4.63 -1.86 16.14
C LEU A 131 -3.73 -1.19 17.18
N GLY A 132 -2.55 -0.80 16.76
CA GLY A 132 -1.71 0.16 17.45
C GLY A 132 -1.84 1.53 16.82
N GLU A 133 -1.77 2.58 17.63
CA GLU A 133 -1.62 3.94 17.15
C GLU A 133 -0.13 4.27 17.00
N ARG A 134 0.22 4.91 15.90
CA ARG A 134 1.59 5.38 15.60
C ARG A 134 1.74 6.86 15.94
N TRP A 135 0.73 7.65 15.60
CA TRP A 135 0.69 9.09 15.83
C TRP A 135 -0.68 9.45 16.38
N PRO A 136 -0.79 10.24 17.47
CA PRO A 136 -2.06 10.73 17.95
C PRO A 136 -2.75 11.50 16.82
N ARG A 137 -3.81 10.93 16.25
CA ARG A 137 -4.66 11.62 15.27
C ARG A 137 -5.96 11.97 15.97
N MET A 138 -6.22 13.26 16.19
CA MET A 138 -7.55 13.69 16.57
C MET A 138 -8.50 13.38 15.41
N LEU A 139 -9.36 12.39 15.59
CA LEU A 139 -10.34 11.94 14.61
C LEU A 139 -11.62 12.82 14.62
N TYR A 140 -11.62 13.91 15.37
CA TYR A 140 -12.76 14.80 15.57
C TYR A 140 -12.27 16.25 15.61
N ASP A 141 -12.77 17.07 14.68
CA ASP A 141 -12.97 18.51 14.87
C ASP A 141 -14.48 18.71 15.10
#